data_AF-A0A679JA68-F1
#
_entry.id   AF-A0A679JA68-F1
#
_cell.length_a   1.000
_cell.length_b   1.000
_cell.length_c   1.000
_cell.angle_alpha   90.00
_cell.angle_beta   90.00
_cell.angle_gamma   90.00
#
_symmetry.space_group_name_H-M   'P 1'
#
loop_
_entity.id
_entity.type
_entity.pdbx_description
1 polymer ?
#
loop_
_entity_poly.entity_id
_entity_poly.type
_entity_poly.pdbx_seq_one_letter_code
_entity_poly.pdbx_strand_id
1 'polypeptide(L)'
;MTVRARPASRVWWRDLHAVTGLVAGAGLFFLAITGLPWSVWWGQQIRALSNEAGLGQPRALWAGKAVSAVPMKDRLTQAGWTMEDAPMPVSQPADAPAIGLDRALAILDGLGMPRGYEVALPEGPTGIYAAAIYPRDVDRQRLISLDQYTGVPLVDVAFGDLGSVGQAIQYGIGLHKGEYWGRLNQLAMLAFCLATILLSVTAAVMWWKRRPAGGLGVPPWPRDRRIAATVTALVLGLGALFPLTGLAILTMIGLDLGIQALRRQARRPAAA
;
A
#
# COMPACT_ATOMS: atom_id res chain seq x y z
N MET A 1 17.80 -3.42 -25.99
CA MET A 1 18.93 -2.54 -25.58
C MET A 1 20.07 -3.42 -25.05
N THR A 2 21.35 -3.13 -25.32
CA THR A 2 22.51 -3.96 -24.92
C THR A 2 23.61 -3.13 -24.27
N VAL A 3 24.40 -3.72 -23.36
CA VAL A 3 25.54 -3.06 -22.68
C VAL A 3 26.79 -3.19 -23.55
N ARG A 4 27.33 -2.09 -24.06
CA ARG A 4 28.32 -2.11 -25.18
C ARG A 4 29.80 -1.89 -24.79
N ALA A 5 30.13 -1.53 -23.55
CA ALA A 5 31.46 -1.01 -23.22
C ALA A 5 32.03 -1.50 -21.87
N ARG A 6 33.24 -1.03 -21.50
CA ARG A 6 33.89 -1.34 -20.21
C ARG A 6 33.49 -0.34 -19.10
N PRO A 7 33.54 -0.71 -17.79
CA PRO A 7 33.09 0.14 -16.67
C PRO A 7 33.78 1.51 -16.55
N ALA A 8 34.98 1.69 -17.11
CA ALA A 8 35.67 2.98 -17.14
C ALA A 8 34.93 4.03 -18.00
N SER A 9 34.23 3.59 -19.06
CA SER A 9 33.60 4.49 -20.03
C SER A 9 32.28 5.08 -19.53
N ARG A 10 31.98 6.34 -19.88
CA ARG A 10 30.68 6.98 -19.58
C ARG A 10 29.50 6.27 -20.27
N VAL A 11 29.74 5.67 -21.43
CA VAL A 11 28.73 4.96 -22.22
C VAL A 11 28.26 3.70 -21.50
N TRP A 12 29.17 2.96 -20.86
CA TRP A 12 28.80 1.77 -20.07
C TRP A 12 27.80 2.09 -18.95
N TRP A 13 28.08 3.13 -18.14
CA TRP A 13 27.20 3.54 -17.05
C TRP A 13 25.81 3.95 -17.56
N ARG A 14 25.77 4.65 -18.71
CA ARG A 14 24.52 5.04 -19.36
C ARG A 14 23.74 3.81 -19.84
N ASP A 15 24.40 2.90 -20.54
CA ASP A 15 23.73 1.72 -21.12
C ASP A 15 23.24 0.78 -20.00
N LEU A 16 24.05 0.55 -18.95
CA LEU A 16 23.65 -0.22 -17.78
C LEU A 16 22.44 0.38 -17.09
N HIS A 17 22.45 1.71 -16.84
CA HIS A 17 21.33 2.40 -16.23
C HIS A 17 20.07 2.32 -17.10
N ALA A 18 20.18 2.59 -18.40
CA ALA A 18 19.03 2.59 -19.32
C ALA A 18 18.41 1.20 -19.48
N VAL A 19 19.23 0.15 -19.64
CA VAL A 19 18.74 -1.24 -19.77
C VAL A 19 18.08 -1.70 -18.47
N THR A 20 18.74 -1.48 -17.33
CA THR A 20 18.17 -1.82 -16.02
C THR A 20 16.89 -1.02 -15.77
N GLY A 21 16.87 0.25 -16.17
CA GLY A 21 15.74 1.16 -15.98
C GLY A 21 14.51 0.74 -16.77
N LEU A 22 14.69 0.19 -17.97
CA LEU A 22 13.57 -0.34 -18.76
C LEU A 22 12.89 -1.53 -18.04
N VAL A 23 13.68 -2.48 -17.53
CA VAL A 23 13.17 -3.66 -16.83
C VAL A 23 12.57 -3.28 -15.47
N ALA A 24 13.31 -2.49 -14.68
CA ALA A 24 12.85 -2.01 -13.39
C ALA A 24 11.63 -1.10 -13.53
N GLY A 25 11.48 -0.36 -14.64
CA GLY A 25 10.29 0.46 -14.90
C GLY A 25 9.01 -0.37 -14.94
N ALA A 26 9.05 -1.56 -15.56
CA ALA A 26 7.92 -2.49 -15.53
C ALA A 26 7.62 -3.00 -14.11
N GLY A 27 8.66 -3.34 -13.34
CA GLY A 27 8.53 -3.74 -11.93
C GLY A 27 7.96 -2.62 -11.05
N LEU A 28 8.38 -1.37 -11.27
CA LEU A 28 7.89 -0.20 -10.55
C LEU A 28 6.41 0.06 -10.88
N PHE A 29 6.01 -0.07 -12.15
CA PHE A 29 4.62 0.04 -12.56
C PHE A 29 3.75 -1.05 -11.91
N PHE A 30 4.24 -2.29 -11.89
CA PHE A 30 3.59 -3.40 -11.19
C PHE A 30 3.41 -3.09 -9.70
N LEU A 31 4.45 -2.64 -9.01
CA LEU A 31 4.36 -2.27 -7.59
C LEU A 31 3.44 -1.06 -7.37
N ALA A 32 3.40 -0.10 -8.29
CA ALA A 32 2.47 1.03 -8.18
C ALA A 32 1.01 0.57 -8.27
N ILE A 33 0.66 -0.29 -9.26
CA ILE A 33 -0.70 -0.81 -9.42
C ILE A 33 -1.13 -1.66 -8.23
N THR A 34 -0.23 -2.49 -7.69
CA THR A 34 -0.55 -3.37 -6.55
C THR A 34 -0.45 -2.66 -5.20
N GLY A 35 0.29 -1.55 -5.12
CA GLY A 35 0.50 -0.75 -3.92
C GLY A 35 -0.59 0.30 -3.67
N LEU A 36 -1.04 0.98 -4.73
CA LEU A 36 -2.02 2.07 -4.61
C LEU A 36 -3.36 1.66 -3.98
N PRO A 37 -3.93 0.48 -4.30
CA PRO A 37 -5.19 0.03 -3.73
C PRO A 37 -5.22 -0.11 -2.22
N TRP A 38 -4.08 -0.12 -1.53
CA TRP A 38 -4.02 -0.16 -0.06
C TRP A 38 -3.19 0.97 0.53
N SER A 39 -2.93 2.03 -0.26
CA SER A 39 -2.40 3.28 0.26
C SER A 39 -3.44 4.02 1.11
N VAL A 40 -2.98 4.89 2.02
CA VAL A 40 -3.86 5.60 2.97
C VAL A 40 -5.01 6.35 2.29
N TRP A 41 -4.73 7.03 1.17
CA TRP A 41 -5.74 7.80 0.44
C TRP A 41 -6.52 6.95 -0.56
N TRP A 42 -5.82 6.34 -1.53
CA TRP A 42 -6.49 5.61 -2.61
C TRP A 42 -7.15 4.32 -2.12
N GLY A 43 -6.59 3.67 -1.09
CA GLY A 43 -7.17 2.43 -0.58
C GLY A 43 -8.51 2.61 0.08
N GLN A 44 -8.74 3.73 0.80
CA GLN A 44 -10.06 4.04 1.33
C GLN A 44 -11.09 4.21 0.21
N GLN A 45 -10.74 4.96 -0.84
CA GLN A 45 -11.64 5.22 -1.96
C GLN A 45 -11.95 3.96 -2.77
N ILE A 46 -10.94 3.19 -3.11
CA ILE A 46 -11.09 1.94 -3.87
C ILE A 46 -11.91 0.93 -3.07
N ARG A 47 -11.69 0.82 -1.75
CA ARG A 47 -12.47 -0.06 -0.89
C ARG A 47 -13.93 0.36 -0.85
N ALA A 48 -14.21 1.64 -0.57
CA ALA A 48 -15.56 2.17 -0.51
C ALA A 48 -16.33 1.89 -1.82
N LEU A 49 -15.73 2.22 -2.97
CA LEU A 49 -16.31 1.98 -4.29
C LEU A 49 -16.51 0.48 -4.56
N SER A 50 -15.53 -0.36 -4.22
CA SER A 50 -15.64 -1.81 -4.42
C SER A 50 -16.72 -2.45 -3.55
N ASN A 51 -16.89 -1.97 -2.31
CA ASN A 51 -17.90 -2.47 -1.37
C ASN A 51 -19.30 -2.01 -1.78
N GLU A 52 -19.45 -0.76 -2.21
CA GLU A 52 -20.70 -0.23 -2.75
C GLU A 52 -21.15 -1.03 -3.97
N ALA A 53 -20.22 -1.32 -4.89
CA ALA A 53 -20.45 -2.15 -6.07
C ALA A 53 -20.66 -3.64 -5.76
N GLY A 54 -20.48 -4.09 -4.51
CA GLY A 54 -20.56 -5.51 -4.13
C GLY A 54 -19.43 -6.38 -4.68
N LEU A 55 -18.31 -5.76 -5.10
CA LEU A 55 -17.13 -6.43 -5.66
C LEU A 55 -15.99 -6.57 -4.64
N GLY A 56 -16.11 -5.96 -3.45
CA GLY A 56 -15.20 -6.11 -2.32
C GLY A 56 -15.77 -7.04 -1.26
N GLN A 57 -16.44 -6.46 -0.25
CA GLN A 57 -17.08 -7.17 0.85
C GLN A 57 -18.31 -7.99 0.39
N PRO A 58 -18.49 -9.24 0.86
CA PRO A 58 -19.68 -10.05 0.59
C PRO A 58 -20.92 -9.53 1.32
N ARG A 59 -21.68 -8.64 0.67
CA ARG A 59 -22.89 -8.01 1.25
C ARG A 59 -23.93 -9.03 1.75
N ALA A 60 -24.05 -10.17 1.06
CA ALA A 60 -25.01 -11.22 1.42
C ALA A 60 -24.78 -11.77 2.84
N LEU A 61 -23.52 -11.84 3.30
CA LEU A 61 -23.19 -12.38 4.62
C LEU A 61 -23.58 -11.43 5.76
N TRP A 62 -23.88 -10.16 5.48
CA TRP A 62 -24.37 -9.18 6.46
C TRP A 62 -25.87 -8.89 6.31
N ALA A 63 -26.53 -9.44 5.29
CA ALA A 63 -27.94 -9.15 5.02
C ALA A 63 -28.83 -9.58 6.20
N GLY A 64 -29.65 -8.64 6.69
CA GLY A 64 -30.60 -8.89 7.78
C GLY A 64 -29.97 -9.08 9.17
N LYS A 65 -28.66 -8.86 9.33
CA LYS A 65 -27.97 -8.94 10.63
C LYS A 65 -27.92 -7.57 11.30
N ALA A 66 -28.15 -7.55 12.61
CA ALA A 66 -27.84 -6.38 13.42
C ALA A 66 -26.31 -6.20 13.48
N VAL A 67 -25.87 -4.95 13.30
CA VAL A 67 -24.45 -4.60 13.27
C VAL A 67 -24.19 -3.37 14.14
N SER A 68 -22.98 -3.27 14.66
CA SER A 68 -22.49 -2.09 15.35
C SER A 68 -21.88 -1.08 14.37
N ALA A 69 -21.63 0.15 14.84
CA ALA A 69 -20.88 1.16 14.11
C ALA A 69 -19.35 0.92 14.15
N VAL A 70 -18.88 -0.12 14.87
CA VAL A 70 -17.46 -0.41 15.03
C VAL A 70 -16.97 -1.21 13.80
N PRO A 71 -16.01 -0.67 13.02
CA PRO A 71 -15.42 -1.40 11.91
C PRO A 71 -14.47 -2.50 12.42
N MET A 72 -14.32 -3.57 11.63
CA MET A 72 -13.44 -4.71 11.97
C MET A 72 -12.01 -4.27 12.31
N LYS A 73 -11.45 -3.31 11.58
CA LYS A 73 -10.05 -2.83 11.77
C LYS A 73 -9.76 -2.22 13.14
N ASP A 74 -10.79 -1.78 13.86
CA ASP A 74 -10.63 -1.20 15.20
C ASP A 74 -10.49 -2.29 16.28
N ARG A 75 -10.81 -3.54 15.93
CA ARG A 75 -10.76 -4.72 16.83
C ARG A 75 -9.80 -5.80 16.36
N LEU A 76 -9.50 -5.84 15.07
CA LEU A 76 -8.68 -6.86 14.43
C LEU A 76 -7.67 -6.22 13.49
N THR A 77 -6.40 -6.57 13.67
CA THR A 77 -5.32 -6.16 12.77
C THR A 77 -5.22 -7.08 11.53
N GLN A 78 -5.78 -8.28 11.61
CA GLN A 78 -5.70 -9.31 10.57
C GLN A 78 -7.02 -9.55 9.80
N ALA A 79 -7.97 -8.62 9.84
CA ALA A 79 -9.24 -8.75 9.10
C ALA A 79 -9.05 -8.83 7.57
N GLY A 80 -7.92 -8.35 7.06
CA GLY A 80 -7.65 -8.24 5.63
C GLY A 80 -8.27 -6.98 5.02
N TRP A 81 -7.61 -6.41 4.01
CA TRP A 81 -7.94 -5.09 3.46
C TRP A 81 -9.42 -4.94 3.08
N THR A 82 -10.01 -5.97 2.47
CA THR A 82 -11.41 -5.94 2.00
C THR A 82 -12.42 -5.82 3.15
N MET A 83 -12.08 -6.36 4.32
CA MET A 83 -12.97 -6.43 5.48
C MET A 83 -12.71 -5.35 6.52
N GLU A 84 -11.68 -4.51 6.36
CA GLU A 84 -11.28 -3.50 7.35
C GLU A 84 -12.45 -2.61 7.81
N ASP A 85 -13.26 -2.14 6.86
CA ASP A 85 -14.40 -1.24 7.13
C ASP A 85 -15.73 -2.01 7.27
N ALA A 86 -15.71 -3.34 7.26
CA ALA A 86 -16.91 -4.12 7.48
C ALA A 86 -17.42 -3.89 8.92
N PRO A 87 -18.72 -3.68 9.13
CA PRO A 87 -19.25 -3.45 10.46
C PRO A 87 -19.29 -4.77 11.24
N MET A 88 -18.95 -4.72 12.53
CA MET A 88 -19.01 -5.88 13.41
C MET A 88 -20.47 -6.29 13.66
N PRO A 89 -20.86 -7.56 13.45
CA PRO A 89 -22.17 -8.04 13.89
C PRO A 89 -22.25 -8.00 15.42
N VAL A 90 -23.47 -8.01 15.96
CA VAL A 90 -23.69 -7.96 17.41
C VAL A 90 -24.30 -9.25 17.93
N SER A 91 -23.88 -9.64 19.14
CA SER A 91 -24.55 -10.72 19.88
C SER A 91 -25.91 -10.26 20.38
N GLN A 92 -26.82 -11.22 20.58
CA GLN A 92 -28.08 -10.95 21.27
C GLN A 92 -27.88 -11.17 22.77
N PRO A 93 -28.08 -10.14 23.63
CA PRO A 93 -28.00 -10.32 25.08
C PRO A 93 -28.89 -11.47 25.55
N ALA A 94 -28.31 -12.36 26.34
CA ALA A 94 -29.01 -13.48 26.95
C ALA A 94 -28.72 -13.53 28.46
N ASP A 95 -29.61 -14.18 29.22
CA ASP A 95 -29.42 -14.40 30.67
C ASP A 95 -28.31 -15.44 30.98
N ALA A 96 -27.74 -16.06 29.94
CA ALA A 96 -26.61 -16.96 30.06
C ALA A 96 -25.29 -16.18 30.16
N PRO A 97 -24.29 -16.68 30.92
CA PRO A 97 -22.95 -16.13 30.86
C PRO A 97 -22.34 -16.32 29.46
N ALA A 98 -21.39 -15.47 29.09
CA ALA A 98 -20.63 -15.66 27.86
C ALA A 98 -19.90 -17.02 27.88
N ILE A 99 -19.76 -17.64 26.71
CA ILE A 99 -19.20 -18.99 26.55
C ILE A 99 -17.74 -19.12 27.01
N GLY A 100 -17.04 -17.99 27.18
CA GLY A 100 -15.63 -17.95 27.54
C GLY A 100 -14.69 -18.16 26.34
N LEU A 101 -13.44 -17.73 26.50
CA LEU A 101 -12.45 -17.77 25.42
C LEU A 101 -12.14 -19.22 24.98
N ASP A 102 -11.90 -20.14 25.92
CA ASP A 102 -11.53 -21.52 25.59
C ASP A 102 -12.60 -22.22 24.73
N ARG A 103 -13.88 -21.99 25.04
CA ARG A 103 -14.99 -22.52 24.25
C ARG A 103 -15.07 -21.87 22.87
N ALA A 104 -14.88 -20.55 22.80
CA ALA A 104 -14.85 -19.84 21.52
C ALA A 104 -13.72 -20.37 20.62
N LEU A 105 -12.51 -20.56 21.15
CA LEU A 105 -11.38 -21.13 20.42
C LEU A 105 -11.67 -22.56 19.95
N ALA A 106 -12.25 -23.40 20.79
CA ALA A 106 -12.64 -24.76 20.41
C ALA A 106 -13.67 -24.78 19.26
N ILE A 107 -14.62 -23.83 19.25
CA ILE A 107 -15.59 -23.66 18.16
C ILE A 107 -14.88 -23.21 16.89
N LEU A 108 -14.02 -22.19 16.96
CA LEU A 108 -13.27 -21.68 15.81
C LEU A 108 -12.39 -22.77 15.17
N ASP A 109 -11.69 -23.55 16.00
CA ASP A 109 -10.90 -24.69 15.54
C ASP A 109 -11.78 -25.77 14.88
N GLY A 110 -12.95 -26.05 15.47
CA GLY A 110 -13.94 -26.98 14.91
C GLY A 110 -14.53 -26.51 13.57
N LEU A 111 -14.61 -25.20 13.33
CA LEU A 111 -15.02 -24.62 12.05
C LEU A 111 -13.89 -24.62 11.01
N GLY A 112 -12.67 -25.05 11.39
CA GLY A 112 -11.52 -25.08 10.51
C GLY A 112 -10.80 -23.73 10.38
N MET A 113 -10.82 -22.90 11.42
CA MET A 113 -10.07 -21.64 11.44
C MET A 113 -8.56 -21.93 11.26
N PRO A 114 -7.86 -21.30 10.29
CA PRO A 114 -6.44 -21.53 10.09
C PRO A 114 -5.63 -21.06 11.30
N ARG A 115 -4.68 -21.89 11.77
CA ARG A 115 -3.84 -21.57 12.94
C ARG A 115 -3.05 -20.27 12.80
N GLY A 116 -2.86 -19.57 13.92
CA GLY A 116 -2.17 -18.28 13.98
C GLY A 116 -3.10 -17.08 13.82
N TYR A 117 -4.40 -17.29 14.02
CA TYR A 117 -5.42 -16.26 13.97
C TYR A 117 -5.39 -15.36 15.20
N GLU A 118 -5.74 -14.10 15.00
CA GLU A 118 -6.04 -13.14 16.05
C GLU A 118 -7.49 -13.35 16.54
N VAL A 119 -7.77 -13.10 17.83
CA VAL A 119 -9.13 -13.07 18.37
C VAL A 119 -9.32 -11.80 19.20
N ALA A 120 -10.33 -11.02 18.83
CA ALA A 120 -10.87 -9.93 19.64
C ALA A 120 -11.93 -10.47 20.60
N LEU A 121 -11.85 -10.04 21.86
CA LEU A 121 -12.80 -10.41 22.91
C LEU A 121 -14.06 -9.52 22.85
N PRO A 122 -15.23 -10.04 23.28
CA PRO A 122 -16.45 -9.26 23.37
C PRO A 122 -16.31 -8.13 24.38
N GLU A 123 -16.81 -6.95 24.02
CA GLU A 123 -16.93 -5.80 24.92
C GLU A 123 -18.41 -5.46 25.11
N GLY A 124 -18.87 -5.51 26.37
CA GLY A 124 -20.25 -5.24 26.73
C GLY A 124 -21.25 -6.34 26.32
N PRO A 125 -22.56 -6.12 26.59
CA PRO A 125 -23.60 -7.14 26.42
C PRO A 125 -23.85 -7.57 24.96
N THR A 126 -23.48 -6.74 23.99
CA THR A 126 -23.68 -7.02 22.55
C THR A 126 -22.38 -7.37 21.83
N GLY A 127 -21.25 -7.43 22.56
CA GLY A 127 -19.95 -7.79 22.02
C GLY A 127 -19.92 -9.20 21.43
N ILE A 128 -18.92 -9.47 20.59
CA ILE A 128 -18.73 -10.75 19.91
C ILE A 128 -17.30 -11.27 20.10
N TYR A 129 -17.10 -12.57 19.94
CA TYR A 129 -15.75 -13.07 19.64
C TYR A 129 -15.51 -12.92 18.14
N ALA A 130 -14.55 -12.11 17.75
CA ALA A 130 -14.18 -11.97 16.34
C ALA A 130 -12.78 -12.53 16.12
N ALA A 131 -12.65 -13.48 15.21
CA ALA A 131 -11.39 -14.09 14.85
C ALA A 131 -11.04 -13.77 13.41
N ALA A 132 -9.80 -13.42 13.14
CA ALA A 132 -9.33 -13.19 11.79
C ALA A 132 -7.89 -13.65 11.58
N ILE A 133 -7.59 -14.07 10.36
CA ILE A 133 -6.23 -14.38 9.95
C ILE A 133 -5.98 -13.90 8.52
N TYR A 134 -4.82 -13.28 8.33
CA TYR A 134 -4.32 -12.85 7.03
C TYR A 134 -2.94 -13.46 6.78
N PRO A 135 -2.87 -14.75 6.42
CA PRO A 135 -1.61 -15.45 6.22
C PRO A 135 -0.93 -15.06 4.90
N ARG A 136 0.35 -15.42 4.74
CA ARG A 136 1.12 -15.17 3.49
C ARG A 136 0.47 -15.78 2.24
N ASP A 137 -0.16 -16.93 2.44
CA ASP A 137 -0.99 -17.58 1.43
C ASP A 137 -2.40 -17.02 1.54
N VAL A 138 -2.69 -16.00 0.74
CA VAL A 138 -3.92 -15.20 0.85
C VAL A 138 -5.18 -16.04 0.72
N ASP A 139 -5.13 -17.17 0.00
CA ASP A 139 -6.26 -18.10 -0.18
C ASP A 139 -6.78 -18.65 1.15
N ARG A 140 -5.92 -18.67 2.17
CA ARG A 140 -6.24 -19.15 3.52
C ARG A 140 -6.69 -18.04 4.46
N GLN A 141 -6.90 -16.82 3.98
CA GLN A 141 -7.50 -15.79 4.83
C GLN A 141 -8.91 -16.20 5.25
N ARG A 142 -9.27 -15.88 6.49
CA ARG A 142 -10.60 -16.14 7.02
C ARG A 142 -10.93 -15.17 8.15
N LEU A 143 -12.21 -14.81 8.26
CA LEU A 143 -12.76 -14.01 9.33
C LEU A 143 -14.03 -14.67 9.85
N ILE A 144 -14.12 -14.92 11.15
CA ILE A 144 -15.30 -15.52 11.80
C ILE A 144 -15.70 -14.64 12.97
N SER A 145 -16.99 -14.31 13.08
CA SER A 145 -17.58 -13.64 14.23
C SER A 145 -18.57 -14.58 14.91
N LEU A 146 -18.38 -14.87 16.19
CA LEU A 146 -19.26 -15.71 17.00
C LEU A 146 -20.09 -14.87 17.96
N ASP A 147 -21.35 -15.26 18.12
CA ASP A 147 -22.19 -14.76 19.20
C ASP A 147 -21.61 -15.20 20.56
N GLN A 148 -21.47 -14.25 21.49
CA GLN A 148 -20.75 -14.46 22.75
C GLN A 148 -21.47 -15.40 23.73
N TYR A 149 -22.78 -15.62 23.56
CA TYR A 149 -23.59 -16.41 24.48
C TYR A 149 -23.88 -17.82 23.93
N THR A 150 -24.11 -17.93 22.63
CA THR A 150 -24.47 -19.18 21.96
C THR A 150 -23.30 -19.86 21.26
N GLY A 151 -22.26 -19.10 20.90
CA GLY A 151 -21.15 -19.57 20.08
C GLY A 151 -21.51 -19.81 18.61
N VAL A 152 -22.72 -19.43 18.18
CA VAL A 152 -23.15 -19.55 16.79
C VAL A 152 -22.36 -18.55 15.92
N PRO A 153 -21.83 -18.97 14.75
CA PRO A 153 -21.22 -18.05 13.81
C PRO A 153 -22.24 -17.05 13.26
N LEU A 154 -22.06 -15.79 13.64
CA LEU A 154 -22.81 -14.67 13.09
C LEU A 154 -22.32 -14.34 11.69
N VAL A 155 -21.03 -14.42 11.44
CA VAL A 155 -20.41 -14.19 10.13
C VAL A 155 -19.24 -15.16 9.99
N ASP A 156 -19.06 -15.73 8.80
CA ASP A 156 -17.90 -16.53 8.42
C ASP A 156 -17.55 -16.16 6.98
N VAL A 157 -16.39 -15.55 6.78
CA VAL A 157 -15.89 -15.09 5.48
C VAL A 157 -14.58 -15.78 5.18
N ALA A 158 -14.57 -16.61 4.15
CA ALA A 158 -13.36 -17.15 3.56
C ALA A 158 -12.88 -16.27 2.38
N PHE A 159 -11.65 -16.50 1.90
CA PHE A 159 -11.13 -15.86 0.69
C PHE A 159 -12.10 -15.95 -0.50
N GLY A 160 -12.69 -17.14 -0.68
CA GLY A 160 -13.59 -17.45 -1.80
C GLY A 160 -14.89 -16.64 -1.79
N ASP A 161 -15.29 -16.13 -0.63
CA ASP A 161 -16.52 -15.36 -0.48
C ASP A 161 -16.33 -13.88 -0.86
N LEU A 162 -15.09 -13.39 -0.91
CA LEU A 162 -14.81 -12.02 -1.33
C LEU A 162 -15.20 -11.80 -2.79
N GLY A 163 -15.67 -10.59 -3.09
CA GLY A 163 -15.90 -10.20 -4.48
C GLY A 163 -14.59 -10.16 -5.28
N SER A 164 -14.70 -10.17 -6.61
CA SER A 164 -13.55 -10.30 -7.52
C SER A 164 -12.52 -9.18 -7.37
N VAL A 165 -12.94 -7.96 -7.07
CA VAL A 165 -12.04 -6.83 -6.79
C VAL A 165 -11.33 -7.03 -5.46
N GLY A 166 -12.06 -7.49 -4.43
CA GLY A 166 -11.48 -7.88 -3.14
C GLY A 166 -10.40 -8.93 -3.31
N GLN A 167 -10.71 -10.04 -4.00
CA GLN A 167 -9.74 -11.11 -4.27
C GLN A 167 -8.51 -10.62 -5.05
N ALA A 168 -8.72 -9.83 -6.11
CA ALA A 168 -7.63 -9.28 -6.92
C ALA A 168 -6.70 -8.37 -6.10
N ILE A 169 -7.26 -7.53 -5.22
CA ILE A 169 -6.46 -6.66 -4.35
C ILE A 169 -5.72 -7.46 -3.29
N GLN A 170 -6.34 -8.47 -2.67
CA GLN A 170 -5.67 -9.32 -1.68
C GLN A 170 -4.49 -10.10 -2.33
N TYR A 171 -4.68 -10.66 -3.53
CA TYR A 171 -3.58 -11.22 -4.31
C TYR A 171 -2.51 -10.17 -4.64
N GLY A 172 -2.93 -8.98 -5.06
CA GLY A 172 -2.04 -7.86 -5.35
C GLY A 172 -1.16 -7.50 -4.15
N ILE A 173 -1.74 -7.41 -2.96
CA ILE A 173 -1.03 -7.16 -1.69
C ILE A 173 -0.03 -8.28 -1.39
N GLY A 174 -0.46 -9.55 -1.49
CA GLY A 174 0.41 -10.70 -1.27
C GLY A 174 1.59 -10.74 -2.24
N LEU A 175 1.35 -10.42 -3.52
CA LEU A 175 2.39 -10.30 -4.53
C LEU A 175 3.34 -9.12 -4.23
N HIS A 176 2.78 -7.94 -3.93
CA HIS A 176 3.53 -6.71 -3.62
C HIS A 176 4.45 -6.87 -2.41
N LYS A 177 3.99 -7.56 -1.36
CA LYS A 177 4.79 -7.83 -0.15
C LYS A 177 5.84 -8.95 -0.35
N GLY A 178 5.86 -9.64 -1.48
CA GLY A 178 6.75 -10.78 -1.67
C GLY A 178 6.30 -12.05 -0.91
N GLU A 179 5.04 -12.13 -0.48
CA GLU A 179 4.54 -13.21 0.38
C GLU A 179 3.88 -14.34 -0.41
N TYR A 180 3.12 -13.97 -1.45
CA TYR A 180 2.43 -14.93 -2.32
C TYR A 180 3.44 -15.70 -3.20
N TRP A 181 3.21 -16.98 -3.46
CA TRP A 181 4.17 -17.91 -4.11
C TRP A 181 5.55 -18.07 -3.43
N GLY A 182 5.67 -17.60 -2.18
CA GLY A 182 6.84 -17.84 -1.34
C GLY A 182 8.16 -17.41 -1.99
N ARG A 183 9.13 -18.34 -2.12
CA ARG A 183 10.50 -18.02 -2.54
C ARG A 183 10.60 -17.41 -3.92
N LEU A 184 9.74 -17.81 -4.86
CA LEU A 184 9.76 -17.27 -6.22
C LEU A 184 9.53 -15.76 -6.20
N ASN A 185 8.48 -15.33 -5.49
CA ASN A 185 8.14 -13.92 -5.39
C ASN A 185 9.17 -13.14 -4.56
N GLN A 186 9.68 -13.71 -3.47
CA GLN A 186 10.75 -13.10 -2.68
C GLN A 186 12.01 -12.82 -3.51
N LEU A 187 12.42 -13.78 -4.35
CA LEU A 187 13.59 -13.61 -5.23
C LEU A 187 13.32 -12.57 -6.33
N ALA A 188 12.10 -12.53 -6.88
CA ALA A 188 11.70 -11.51 -7.85
C ALA A 188 11.73 -10.10 -7.22
N MET A 189 11.18 -9.94 -6.01
CA MET A 189 11.21 -8.68 -5.26
C MET A 189 12.63 -8.29 -4.87
N LEU A 190 13.47 -9.24 -4.44
CA LEU A 190 14.88 -8.99 -4.17
C LEU A 190 15.62 -8.51 -5.42
N ALA A 191 15.41 -9.16 -6.57
CA ALA A 191 16.00 -8.75 -7.84
C ALA A 191 15.57 -7.32 -8.22
N PHE A 192 14.29 -6.99 -8.02
CA PHE A 192 13.77 -5.64 -8.24
C PHE A 192 14.42 -4.61 -7.29
N CYS A 193 14.58 -4.93 -6.00
CA CYS A 193 15.28 -4.08 -5.04
C CYS A 193 16.73 -3.84 -5.46
N LEU A 194 17.45 -4.89 -5.86
CA LEU A 194 18.83 -4.79 -6.34
C LEU A 194 18.92 -3.95 -7.62
N ALA A 195 17.97 -4.10 -8.56
CA ALA A 195 17.89 -3.29 -9.76
C ALA A 195 17.67 -1.80 -9.42
N THR A 196 16.81 -1.51 -8.45
CA THR A 196 16.54 -0.14 -7.99
C THR A 196 17.76 0.48 -7.31
N ILE A 197 18.47 -0.28 -6.47
CA ILE A 197 19.75 0.15 -5.87
C ILE A 197 20.75 0.45 -6.97
N LEU A 198 20.88 -0.45 -7.96
CA LEU A 198 21.77 -0.26 -9.09
C LEU A 198 21.42 1.02 -9.88
N LEU A 199 20.15 1.31 -10.10
CA LEU A 199 19.71 2.55 -10.75
C LEU A 199 20.12 3.80 -9.96
N SER A 200 19.91 3.80 -8.64
CA SER A 200 20.34 4.91 -7.78
C SER A 200 21.86 5.12 -7.82
N VAL A 201 22.64 4.05 -7.70
CA VAL A 201 24.11 4.10 -7.76
C VAL A 201 24.57 4.60 -9.14
N THR A 202 24.05 4.02 -10.21
CA THR A 202 24.44 4.40 -11.58
C THR A 202 24.02 5.85 -11.90
N ALA A 203 22.87 6.32 -11.41
CA ALA A 203 22.47 7.73 -11.50
C ALA A 203 23.46 8.65 -10.78
N ALA A 204 23.83 8.33 -9.54
CA ALA A 204 24.80 9.09 -8.77
C ALA A 204 26.19 9.13 -9.43
N VAL A 205 26.68 7.99 -9.93
CA VAL A 205 27.96 7.90 -10.64
C VAL A 205 27.92 8.73 -11.94
N MET A 206 26.85 8.62 -12.72
CA MET A 206 26.69 9.42 -13.93
C MET A 206 26.64 10.91 -13.64
N TRP A 207 25.91 11.33 -12.60
CA TRP A 207 25.88 12.71 -12.14
C TRP A 207 27.27 13.20 -11.70
N TRP A 208 27.97 12.42 -10.87
CA TRP A 208 29.31 12.75 -10.38
C TRP A 208 30.31 12.91 -11.52
N LYS A 209 30.23 12.06 -12.55
CA LYS A 209 31.05 12.20 -13.76
C LYS A 209 30.67 13.43 -14.58
N ARG A 210 29.40 13.85 -14.62
CA ARG A 210 28.90 14.95 -15.46
C ARG A 210 29.03 16.34 -14.84
N ARG A 211 29.08 16.45 -13.51
CA ARG A 211 29.10 17.75 -12.84
C ARG A 211 30.32 18.60 -13.24
N PRO A 212 30.20 19.94 -13.27
CA PRO A 212 31.33 20.85 -13.44
C PRO A 212 32.30 20.77 -12.24
N ALA A 213 33.59 21.00 -12.47
CA ALA A 213 34.56 21.14 -11.40
C ALA A 213 34.20 22.35 -10.52
N GLY A 214 34.13 22.16 -9.20
CA GLY A 214 33.78 23.21 -8.24
C GLY A 214 32.28 23.57 -8.13
N GLY A 215 31.38 22.83 -8.78
CA GLY A 215 29.94 23.11 -8.76
C GLY A 215 29.06 21.88 -8.54
N LEU A 216 27.79 22.12 -8.17
CA LEU A 216 26.79 21.07 -7.87
C LEU A 216 26.14 20.44 -9.13
N GLY A 217 26.49 20.89 -10.33
CA GLY A 217 25.99 20.29 -11.58
C GLY A 217 24.47 20.35 -11.74
N VAL A 218 23.82 21.38 -11.19
CA VAL A 218 22.39 21.62 -11.35
C VAL A 218 22.08 21.85 -12.84
N PRO A 219 21.19 21.07 -13.46
CA PRO A 219 20.82 21.27 -14.86
C PRO A 219 20.21 22.66 -15.09
N PRO A 220 20.59 23.37 -16.17
CA PRO A 220 19.93 24.61 -16.51
C PRO A 220 18.47 24.34 -16.91
N TRP A 221 17.62 25.36 -16.76
CA TRP A 221 16.23 25.28 -17.19
C TRP A 221 16.14 24.92 -18.69
N PRO A 222 15.19 24.04 -19.11
CA PRO A 222 15.02 23.72 -20.52
C PRO A 222 14.77 24.99 -21.34
N ARG A 223 15.55 25.17 -22.42
CA ARG A 223 15.38 26.31 -23.34
C ARG A 223 14.12 26.19 -24.19
N ASP A 224 13.68 24.95 -24.45
CA ASP A 224 12.45 24.67 -25.20
C ASP A 224 11.23 24.82 -24.29
N ARG A 225 10.38 25.79 -24.62
CA ARG A 225 9.13 26.08 -23.92
C ARG A 225 8.16 24.89 -23.94
N ARG A 226 8.16 24.08 -25.00
CA ARG A 226 7.30 22.88 -25.10
C ARG A 226 7.73 21.85 -24.07
N ILE A 227 9.03 21.56 -23.99
CA ILE A 227 9.58 20.62 -22.99
C ILE A 227 9.27 21.11 -21.58
N ALA A 228 9.49 22.41 -21.30
CA ALA A 228 9.18 22.99 -20.00
C ALA A 228 7.68 22.88 -19.65
N ALA A 229 6.79 23.15 -20.61
CA ALA A 229 5.35 23.01 -20.42
C ALA A 229 4.95 21.54 -20.20
N THR A 230 5.47 20.60 -20.99
CA THR A 230 5.17 19.17 -20.85
C THR A 230 5.62 18.61 -19.50
N VAL A 231 6.86 18.90 -19.08
CA VAL A 231 7.36 18.45 -17.77
C VAL A 231 6.55 19.08 -16.63
N THR A 232 6.23 20.36 -16.73
CA THR A 232 5.39 21.05 -15.74
C THR A 232 4.00 20.41 -15.66
N ALA A 233 3.34 20.19 -16.80
CA ALA A 233 2.03 19.54 -16.84
C ALA A 233 2.06 18.13 -16.25
N LEU A 234 3.12 17.36 -16.53
CA LEU A 234 3.31 16.02 -15.96
C LEU A 234 3.52 16.07 -14.45
N VAL A 235 4.32 17.00 -13.94
CA VAL A 235 4.51 17.21 -12.50
C VAL A 235 3.21 17.62 -11.83
N LEU A 236 2.42 18.51 -12.43
CA LEU A 236 1.11 18.91 -11.91
C LEU A 236 0.13 17.73 -11.91
N GLY A 237 0.06 16.97 -12.99
CA GLY A 237 -0.79 15.78 -13.10
C GLY A 237 -0.43 14.70 -12.07
N LEU A 238 0.85 14.37 -11.94
CA LEU A 238 1.33 13.43 -10.91
C LEU A 238 1.13 13.97 -9.50
N GLY A 239 1.37 15.27 -9.27
CA GLY A 239 1.15 15.90 -7.97
C GLY A 239 -0.31 15.89 -7.55
N ALA A 240 -1.24 16.01 -8.50
CA ALA A 240 -2.68 15.88 -8.26
C ALA A 240 -3.08 14.42 -7.99
N LEU A 241 -2.52 13.46 -8.75
CA LEU A 241 -2.77 12.03 -8.57
C LEU A 241 -2.20 11.48 -7.24
N PHE A 242 -1.07 12.05 -6.80
CA PHE A 242 -0.37 11.70 -5.57
C PHE A 242 -0.29 12.92 -4.64
N PRO A 243 -1.37 13.24 -3.91
CA PRO A 243 -1.51 14.52 -3.22
C PRO A 243 -0.39 14.81 -2.20
N LEU A 244 0.10 13.78 -1.50
CA LEU A 244 1.24 13.91 -0.59
C LEU A 244 2.54 14.26 -1.32
N THR A 245 2.79 13.65 -2.48
CA THR A 245 3.93 13.99 -3.33
C THR A 245 3.79 15.40 -3.89
N GLY A 246 2.59 15.77 -4.34
CA GLY A 246 2.28 17.13 -4.78
C GLY A 246 2.58 18.16 -3.68
N LEU A 247 2.14 17.90 -2.46
CA LEU A 247 2.42 18.74 -1.30
C LEU A 247 3.93 18.86 -1.03
N ALA A 248 4.67 17.75 -1.05
CA ALA A 248 6.12 17.77 -0.85
C ALA A 248 6.86 18.61 -1.91
N ILE A 249 6.45 18.50 -3.18
CA ILE A 249 6.99 19.32 -4.28
C ILE A 249 6.70 20.80 -4.04
N LEU A 250 5.46 21.15 -3.68
CA LEU A 250 5.08 22.53 -3.38
C LEU A 250 5.87 23.10 -2.19
N THR A 251 6.07 22.32 -1.14
CA THR A 251 6.91 22.70 0.01
C THR A 251 8.36 22.95 -0.43
N MET A 252 8.94 22.07 -1.24
CA MET A 252 10.31 22.24 -1.73
C MET A 252 10.45 23.50 -2.59
N ILE A 253 9.48 23.76 -3.47
CA ILE A 253 9.44 25.00 -4.27
C ILE A 253 9.34 26.22 -3.36
N GLY A 254 8.47 26.19 -2.35
CA GLY A 254 8.33 27.28 -1.38
C GLY A 254 9.63 27.57 -0.61
N LEU A 255 10.32 26.51 -0.16
CA LEU A 255 11.61 26.62 0.52
C LEU A 255 12.69 27.20 -0.41
N ASP A 256 12.79 26.71 -1.64
CA ASP A 256 13.77 27.21 -2.61
C ASP A 256 13.52 28.69 -2.94
N LEU A 257 12.27 29.08 -3.20
CA LEU A 257 11.88 30.47 -3.41
C LEU A 257 12.19 31.35 -2.19
N GLY A 258 11.93 30.86 -0.98
CA GLY A 258 12.26 31.54 0.27
C GLY A 258 13.77 31.76 0.44
N ILE A 259 14.58 30.72 0.22
CA ILE A 259 16.05 30.80 0.28
C ILE A 259 16.59 31.79 -0.76
N GLN A 260 16.05 31.74 -1.98
CA GLN A 260 16.44 32.68 -3.04
C GLN A 260 16.08 34.12 -2.68
N ALA A 261 14.90 34.37 -2.11
CA ALA A 261 14.49 35.70 -1.65
C ALA A 261 15.43 36.24 -0.57
N LEU A 262 15.75 35.43 0.45
CA LEU A 262 16.69 35.79 1.52
C LEU A 262 18.09 36.11 0.98
N ARG A 263 18.61 35.29 0.06
CA ARG A 263 19.93 35.52 -0.58
C ARG A 263 19.96 36.79 -1.43
N ARG A 264 18.87 37.11 -2.14
CA ARG A 264 18.75 38.35 -2.91
C ARG A 264 18.72 39.57 -1.97
N GLN A 265 18.05 39.46 -0.84
CA GLN A 265 17.96 40.54 0.16
C GLN A 265 19.31 40.79 0.85
N ALA A 266 20.05 39.73 1.20
CA ALA A 266 21.40 39.84 1.77
C ALA A 266 22.46 40.40 0.80
N ARG A 267 22.21 40.32 -0.51
CA ARG A 267 23.10 40.86 -1.56
C ARG A 267 22.72 42.26 -2.03
N ARG A 268 21.62 42.85 -1.53
CA ARG A 268 21.31 44.26 -1.79
C ARG A 268 22.34 45.11 -1.03
N PRO A 269 23.15 45.96 -1.70
CA PRO A 269 24.02 46.88 -0.98
C PRO A 269 23.14 47.80 -0.12
N ALA A 270 23.60 48.12 1.09
CA ALA A 270 22.95 49.12 1.92
C ALA A 270 22.86 50.41 1.08
N ALA A 271 21.65 50.89 0.85
CA ALA A 271 21.45 52.18 0.21
C ALA A 271 22.09 53.24 1.12
N ALA A 272 23.16 53.87 0.63
CA ALA A 272 23.80 55.03 1.24
C ALA A 272 22.97 56.28 0.95
#